data_AF-A0AAV0UUY0-F1
#
_entry.id   AF-A0AAV0UUY0-F1
#
_cell.length_a   1.000
_cell.length_b   1.000
_cell.length_c   1.000
_cell.angle_alpha   90.00
_cell.angle_beta   90.00
_cell.angle_gamma   90.00
#
_symmetry.space_group_name_H-M   'P 1'
#
loop_
_entity.id
_entity.type
_entity.pdbx_description
1 polymer ?
#
loop_
_entity_poly.entity_id
_entity_poly.type
_entity_poly.pdbx_seq_one_letter_code
_entity_poly.pdbx_strand_id
1 'polypeptide(L)'
;MVQGRKAFAAGTRMAEDSKLPLAMNVQQDGFIDLTDTHVRTAVEEEIRWKRIIQNDLESMPMAYVVFWSAICVGVNADITRVLLLVYSIARIGHTIVYAQSLARARLFFWVVGTLCIVTGAVAIVVAALA
;
A
#
# COMPACT_ATOMS: atom_id res chain seq x y z
N MET A 1 2.44 -15.07 -2.51
CA MET A 1 2.87 -13.65 -2.61
C MET A 1 2.55 -13.11 -4.00
N VAL A 2 1.68 -12.10 -4.10
CA VAL A 2 1.21 -11.54 -5.40
C VAL A 2 2.33 -10.77 -6.11
N GLN A 3 3.09 -9.95 -5.38
CA GLN A 3 4.23 -9.19 -5.92
C GLN A 3 5.31 -10.07 -6.55
N GLY A 4 5.70 -11.16 -5.85
CA GLY A 4 6.73 -12.08 -6.35
C GLY A 4 6.38 -12.63 -7.72
N ARG A 5 5.13 -13.09 -7.92
CA ARG A 5 4.64 -13.59 -9.21
C ARG A 5 4.65 -12.53 -10.31
N LYS A 6 4.32 -11.27 -9.98
CA LYS A 6 4.36 -10.15 -10.93
C LYS A 6 5.79 -9.76 -11.31
N ALA A 7 6.74 -9.83 -10.38
CA ALA A 7 8.15 -9.60 -10.65
C ALA A 7 8.80 -10.74 -11.48
N PHE A 8 8.37 -11.99 -11.28
CA PHE A 8 8.76 -13.08 -12.18
C PHE A 8 8.23 -12.83 -13.60
N ALA A 9 6.95 -12.49 -13.75
CA ALA A 9 6.36 -12.17 -15.06
C ALA A 9 7.00 -10.97 -15.77
N ALA A 10 7.50 -9.98 -15.01
CA ALA A 10 8.18 -8.80 -15.53
C ALA A 10 9.66 -9.03 -15.86
N GLY A 11 10.26 -10.16 -15.47
CA GLY A 11 11.68 -10.45 -15.69
C GLY A 11 12.66 -9.54 -14.90
N THR A 12 12.17 -8.80 -13.91
CA THR A 12 12.94 -7.77 -13.16
C THR A 12 13.59 -8.28 -11.87
N ARG A 13 13.52 -9.60 -11.60
CA ARG A 13 14.13 -10.21 -10.42
C ARG A 13 15.65 -10.28 -10.55
N MET A 14 16.32 -10.40 -9.39
CA MET A 14 17.77 -10.57 -9.36
C MET A 14 18.15 -11.92 -9.99
N ALA A 15 19.31 -11.96 -10.64
CA ALA A 15 19.74 -13.09 -11.45
C ALA A 15 19.86 -14.41 -10.64
N GLU A 16 20.11 -14.33 -9.33
CA GLU A 16 20.14 -15.48 -8.43
C GLU A 16 18.79 -16.21 -8.28
N ASP A 17 17.66 -15.52 -8.51
CA ASP A 17 16.31 -16.08 -8.39
C ASP A 17 15.88 -16.93 -9.61
N SER A 18 16.73 -17.00 -10.64
CA SER A 18 16.54 -17.83 -11.85
C SER A 18 16.43 -19.32 -11.56
N LYS A 19 16.97 -19.76 -10.42
CA LYS A 19 16.95 -21.17 -9.99
C LYS A 19 15.64 -21.58 -9.33
N LEU A 20 14.73 -20.63 -9.09
CA LEU A 20 13.47 -20.93 -8.43
C LEU A 20 12.51 -21.61 -9.41
N PRO A 21 11.69 -22.57 -8.94
CA PRO A 21 10.72 -23.26 -9.80
C PRO A 21 9.67 -22.30 -10.40
N LEU A 22 9.49 -21.11 -9.84
CA LEU A 22 8.64 -20.04 -10.40
C LEU A 22 9.28 -19.28 -11.59
N ALA A 23 10.60 -19.39 -11.78
CA ALA A 23 11.34 -18.82 -12.91
C ALA A 23 11.47 -19.80 -14.08
N MET A 24 11.13 -21.07 -13.85
CA MET A 24 11.15 -22.12 -14.87
C MET A 24 10.12 -21.76 -15.95
N ASN A 25 10.61 -21.36 -17.14
CA ASN A 25 9.88 -20.83 -18.31
C ASN A 25 9.71 -19.31 -18.43
N VAL A 26 10.31 -18.49 -17.56
CA VAL A 26 10.33 -17.03 -17.75
C VAL A 26 11.74 -16.59 -18.14
N GLN A 27 11.88 -15.98 -19.32
CA GLN A 27 13.15 -15.47 -19.81
C GLN A 27 13.64 -14.36 -18.84
N GLN A 28 14.66 -14.67 -18.03
CA GLN A 28 15.35 -13.72 -17.15
C GLN A 28 16.66 -13.27 -17.79
N ASP A 29 16.61 -12.98 -19.08
CA ASP A 29 17.75 -12.33 -19.72
C ASP A 29 17.72 -10.88 -19.23
N GLY A 30 18.82 -10.38 -18.66
CA GLY A 30 18.94 -9.03 -18.11
C GLY A 30 18.67 -7.88 -19.10
N PHE A 31 18.19 -8.21 -20.30
CA PHE A 31 17.69 -7.31 -21.32
C PHE A 31 16.16 -7.43 -21.42
N ILE A 32 15.46 -6.45 -20.83
CA ILE A 32 13.99 -6.34 -20.93
C ILE A 32 13.66 -5.80 -22.32
N ASP A 33 13.15 -6.65 -23.21
CA ASP A 33 12.63 -6.20 -24.50
C ASP A 33 11.29 -5.46 -24.32
N LEU A 34 11.35 -4.14 -24.21
CA LEU A 34 10.18 -3.26 -24.06
C LEU A 34 9.34 -3.14 -25.34
N THR A 35 9.80 -3.74 -26.45
CA THR A 35 9.10 -3.77 -27.73
C THR A 35 7.95 -4.78 -27.70
N ASP A 36 8.05 -5.80 -26.85
CA ASP A 36 6.96 -6.75 -26.58
C ASP A 36 5.90 -6.12 -25.65
N THR A 37 4.65 -6.10 -26.13
CA THR A 37 3.50 -5.57 -25.38
C THR A 37 3.22 -6.37 -24.11
N HIS A 38 3.51 -7.67 -24.10
CA HIS A 38 3.32 -8.53 -22.93
C HIS A 38 4.33 -8.23 -21.82
N VAL A 39 5.60 -8.04 -22.18
CA VAL A 39 6.66 -7.68 -21.22
C VAL A 39 6.40 -6.28 -20.64
N ARG A 40 6.04 -5.32 -21.48
CA ARG A 40 5.75 -3.95 -21.03
C ARG A 40 4.60 -3.90 -20.02
N THR A 41 3.51 -4.62 -20.29
CA THR A 41 2.37 -4.68 -19.35
C THR A 41 2.72 -5.35 -18.03
N ALA A 42 3.52 -6.43 -18.05
CA ALA A 42 3.99 -7.08 -16.83
C ALA A 42 4.86 -6.15 -15.96
N VAL A 43 5.77 -5.38 -16.58
CA VAL A 43 6.60 -4.37 -15.90
C VAL A 43 5.74 -3.25 -15.29
N GLU A 44 4.76 -2.74 -16.02
CA GLU A 44 3.85 -1.71 -15.52
C GLU A 44 3.04 -2.20 -14.30
N GLU A 45 2.56 -3.44 -14.34
CA GLU A 45 1.86 -4.06 -13.21
C GLU A 45 2.78 -4.21 -12.00
N GLU A 46 4.04 -4.61 -12.20
CA GLU A 46 5.00 -4.75 -11.11
C GLU A 46 5.31 -3.39 -10.46
N ILE A 47 5.56 -2.35 -11.27
CA ILE A 47 5.76 -0.97 -10.79
C ILE A 47 4.53 -0.51 -10.01
N ARG A 48 3.32 -0.84 -10.48
CA ARG A 48 2.08 -0.52 -9.78
C ARG A 48 2.03 -1.17 -8.40
N TRP A 49 2.34 -2.47 -8.31
CA TRP A 49 2.39 -3.20 -7.03
C TRP A 49 3.45 -2.64 -6.08
N LYS A 50 4.63 -2.29 -6.58
CA LYS A 50 5.68 -1.63 -5.78
C LYS A 50 5.17 -0.32 -5.16
N ARG A 51 4.45 0.50 -5.93
CA ARG A 51 3.88 1.76 -5.43
C ARG A 51 2.77 1.56 -4.40
N ILE A 52 1.95 0.50 -4.51
CA ILE A 52 0.96 0.15 -3.48
C ILE A 52 1.67 -0.08 -2.14
N ILE A 53 2.68 -0.96 -2.16
CA ILE A 53 3.43 -1.33 -0.95
C ILE A 53 4.17 -0.13 -0.38
N GLN A 54 4.80 0.68 -1.24
CA GLN A 54 5.48 1.89 -0.79
C GLN A 54 4.51 2.86 -0.11
N ASN A 55 3.31 3.05 -0.65
CA ASN A 55 2.30 3.90 -0.01
C ASN A 55 1.82 3.34 1.34
N ASP A 56 1.68 2.01 1.45
CA ASP A 56 1.39 1.36 2.74
C ASP A 56 2.54 1.60 3.74
N LEU A 57 3.80 1.47 3.31
CA LEU A 57 4.98 1.71 4.15
C LEU A 57 5.13 3.18 4.60
N GLU A 58 4.71 4.15 3.81
CA GLU A 58 4.77 5.56 4.18
C GLU A 58 3.63 5.96 5.15
N SER A 59 2.47 5.31 5.05
CA SER A 59 1.24 5.77 5.74
C SER A 59 0.84 4.94 6.96
N MET A 60 1.06 3.61 6.95
CA MET A 60 0.66 2.73 8.07
C MET A 60 1.47 2.97 9.34
N PRO A 61 2.82 3.11 9.30
CA PRO A 61 3.58 3.37 10.52
C PRO A 61 3.11 4.64 11.24
N MET A 62 2.82 5.70 10.48
CA MET A 62 2.27 6.94 11.03
C MET A 62 0.91 6.74 11.67
N ALA A 63 0.00 6.01 11.01
CA ALA A 63 -1.31 5.70 11.59
C ALA A 63 -1.19 4.91 12.90
N TYR A 64 -0.29 3.92 12.96
CA TYR A 64 -0.07 3.15 14.18
C TYR A 64 0.45 4.01 15.33
N VAL A 65 1.41 4.89 15.08
CA VAL A 65 1.92 5.83 16.10
C VAL A 65 0.78 6.72 16.62
N VAL A 66 -0.02 7.29 15.72
CA VAL A 66 -1.14 8.17 16.10
C VAL A 66 -2.19 7.40 16.90
N PHE A 67 -2.73 6.30 16.39
CA PHE A 67 -3.78 5.57 17.11
C PHE A 67 -3.30 4.95 18.42
N TRP A 68 -2.04 4.51 18.49
CA TRP A 68 -1.44 4.06 19.74
C TRP A 68 -1.38 5.20 20.76
N SER A 69 -0.90 6.37 20.35
CA SER A 69 -0.83 7.54 21.24
C SER A 69 -2.22 8.01 21.69
N ALA A 70 -3.25 7.90 20.85
CA ALA A 70 -4.64 8.19 21.24
C ALA A 70 -5.14 7.29 22.36
N ILE A 71 -4.79 6.00 22.33
CA ILE A 71 -5.11 5.05 23.40
C ILE A 71 -4.35 5.40 24.69
N CYS A 72 -3.06 5.73 24.59
CA CYS A 72 -2.24 6.07 25.76
C CYS A 72 -2.68 7.36 26.47
N VAL A 73 -3.11 8.36 25.72
CA VAL A 73 -3.58 9.66 26.27
C VAL A 73 -5.02 9.56 26.81
N GLY A 74 -5.75 8.48 26.51
CA GLY A 74 -7.12 8.29 26.99
C GLY A 74 -8.16 9.06 26.17
N VAL A 75 -7.93 9.23 24.86
CA VAL A 75 -8.96 9.74 23.94
C VAL A 75 -10.19 8.85 24.00
N ASN A 76 -11.38 9.44 23.85
CA ASN A 76 -12.65 8.70 23.86
C ASN A 76 -12.59 7.43 22.98
N ALA A 77 -12.92 6.29 23.58
CA ALA A 77 -12.82 4.97 22.97
C ALA A 77 -13.71 4.82 21.73
N ASP A 78 -14.90 5.42 21.73
CA ASP A 78 -15.83 5.35 20.60
C ASP A 78 -15.28 6.09 19.39
N ILE A 79 -14.70 7.28 19.59
CA ILE A 79 -14.06 8.07 18.53
C ILE A 79 -12.89 7.29 17.94
N THR A 80 -12.00 6.80 18.81
CA THR A 80 -10.80 6.05 18.38
C THR A 80 -11.19 4.78 17.61
N ARG A 81 -12.22 4.06 18.07
CA ARG A 81 -12.73 2.86 17.41
C ARG A 81 -13.31 3.16 16.02
N VAL A 82 -14.14 4.20 15.90
CA VAL A 82 -14.72 4.59 14.61
C VAL A 82 -13.63 5.02 13.63
N LEU A 83 -12.68 5.85 14.07
CA LEU A 83 -11.57 6.29 13.22
C LEU A 83 -10.70 5.12 12.74
N LEU A 84 -10.40 4.15 13.61
CA LEU A 84 -9.66 2.94 13.23
C LEU A 84 -10.41 2.08 12.21
N LEU A 85 -11.73 1.90 12.38
CA LEU A 85 -12.55 1.15 11.43
C LEU A 85 -12.59 1.83 10.06
N VAL A 86 -12.87 3.14 10.03
CA VAL A 86 -12.92 3.91 8.77
C VAL A 86 -11.56 3.92 8.10
N TYR A 87 -10.46 4.11 8.85
CA TYR A 87 -9.11 4.04 8.33
C TYR A 87 -8.81 2.68 7.69
N SER A 88 -9.16 1.59 8.37
CA SER A 88 -8.92 0.22 7.89
C SER A 88 -9.66 -0.05 6.58
N ILE A 89 -10.95 0.31 6.52
CA ILE A 89 -11.76 0.19 5.29
C ILE A 89 -11.18 1.05 4.17
N ALA A 90 -10.76 2.28 4.48
CA ALA A 90 -10.16 3.18 3.50
C ALA A 90 -8.85 2.63 2.93
N ARG A 91 -7.99 1.99 3.74
CA ARG A 91 -6.75 1.35 3.26
C ARG A 91 -7.03 0.14 2.37
N ILE A 92 -7.97 -0.72 2.76
CA ILE A 92 -8.38 -1.87 1.94
C ILE A 92 -8.94 -1.38 0.60
N GLY A 93 -9.84 -0.39 0.64
CA GLY A 93 -10.40 0.24 -0.56
C GLY A 93 -9.33 0.88 -1.44
N HIS A 94 -8.38 1.62 -0.86
CA HIS A 94 -7.25 2.20 -1.57
C HIS A 94 -6.47 1.14 -2.36
N THR A 95 -6.12 0.02 -1.72
CA THR A 95 -5.36 -1.07 -2.36
C THR A 95 -6.13 -1.74 -3.50
N ILE A 96 -7.43 -2.01 -3.32
CA ILE A 96 -8.29 -2.59 -4.37
C ILE A 96 -8.37 -1.66 -5.59
N VAL A 97 -8.66 -0.38 -5.34
CA VAL A 97 -8.83 0.62 -6.39
C VAL A 97 -7.51 0.93 -7.11
N TYR A 98 -6.40 0.87 -6.38
CA TYR A 98 -5.06 0.98 -6.97
C TYR A 98 -4.78 -0.18 -7.92
N ALA A 99 -5.13 -1.41 -7.54
CA ALA A 99 -4.99 -2.58 -8.41
C ALA A 99 -5.82 -2.44 -9.70
N GLN A 100 -7.02 -1.85 -9.60
CA GLN A 100 -7.92 -1.58 -10.73
C GLN A 100 -7.53 -0.36 -11.58
N SER A 101 -6.45 0.36 -11.28
CA SER A 101 -6.00 1.57 -12.00
C SER A 101 -6.95 2.76 -11.93
N LEU A 102 -7.87 2.79 -10.97
CA LEU A 102 -8.89 3.84 -10.85
C LEU A 102 -8.34 5.06 -10.11
N ALA A 103 -7.68 5.98 -10.82
CA ALA A 103 -6.93 7.09 -10.23
C ALA A 103 -7.76 8.03 -9.33
N ARG A 104 -9.01 8.34 -9.71
CA ARG A 104 -9.89 9.25 -8.94
C ARG A 104 -10.34 8.64 -7.62
N ALA A 105 -10.82 7.39 -7.66
CA ALA A 105 -11.24 6.68 -6.47
C ALA A 105 -10.05 6.41 -5.53
N ARG A 106 -8.84 6.20 -6.08
CA ARG A 106 -7.62 6.06 -5.28
C ARG A 106 -7.35 7.31 -4.46
N LEU A 107 -7.44 8.49 -5.08
CA LEU A 107 -7.27 9.77 -4.38
C LEU A 107 -8.30 9.91 -3.26
N PHE A 108 -9.56 9.57 -3.52
CA PHE A 108 -10.62 9.64 -2.52
C PHE A 108 -10.30 8.79 -1.28
N PHE A 109 -9.96 7.50 -1.46
CA PHE A 109 -9.62 6.63 -0.33
C PHE A 109 -8.34 7.07 0.41
N TRP A 110 -7.36 7.61 -0.31
CA TRP A 110 -6.15 8.18 0.30
C TRP A 110 -6.47 9.41 1.17
N VAL A 111 -7.33 10.32 0.67
CA VAL A 111 -7.77 11.50 1.44
C VAL A 111 -8.53 11.08 2.69
N VAL A 112 -9.47 10.14 2.57
CA VAL A 112 -10.24 9.62 3.71
C VAL A 112 -9.30 9.02 4.77
N GLY A 113 -8.36 8.16 4.36
CA GLY A 113 -7.39 7.59 5.30
C GLY A 113 -6.52 8.65 5.99
N THR A 114 -6.08 9.66 5.26
CA THR A 114 -5.27 10.77 5.80
C THR A 114 -6.08 11.61 6.80
N LEU A 115 -7.35 11.90 6.49
CA LEU A 115 -8.25 12.63 7.39
C LEU A 115 -8.45 11.90 8.72
N CYS A 116 -8.54 10.56 8.71
CA CYS A 116 -8.63 9.77 9.95
C CYS A 116 -7.40 9.96 10.85
N ILE A 117 -6.19 9.94 10.26
CA ILE A 117 -4.94 10.16 10.99
C ILE A 117 -4.89 11.57 11.59
N VAL A 118 -5.20 12.59 10.77
CA VAL A 118 -5.18 14.00 11.23
C VAL A 118 -6.21 14.24 12.33
N THR A 119 -7.42 13.70 12.18
CA THR A 119 -8.47 13.81 13.21
C THR A 119 -8.05 13.13 14.51
N GLY A 120 -7.41 11.96 14.43
CA GLY A 120 -6.84 11.27 15.58
C GLY A 120 -5.77 12.10 16.29
N ALA A 121 -4.85 12.70 15.52
CA ALA A 121 -3.81 13.59 16.04
C ALA A 121 -4.38 14.81 16.77
N VAL A 122 -5.41 15.45 16.21
CA VAL A 122 -6.09 16.57 16.86
C VAL A 122 -6.78 16.12 18.15
N ALA A 123 -7.46 14.96 18.14
CA ALA A 123 -8.13 14.44 19.32
C ALA A 123 -7.14 14.14 20.48
N ILE A 124 -5.93 13.68 20.17
CA ILE A 124 -4.85 13.50 21.15
C ILE A 124 -4.47 14.84 21.78
N VAL A 125 -4.24 15.88 20.97
CA VAL A 125 -3.84 17.20 21.48
C VAL A 125 -4.93 17.78 22.39
N VAL A 126 -6.21 17.65 21.99
CA VAL A 126 -7.34 18.12 22.81
C VAL A 126 -7.42 17.37 24.13
N ALA A 127 -7.27 16.03 24.12
CA ALA A 127 -7.31 15.23 25.33
C ALA A 127 -6.11 15.47 26.26
N ALA A 128 -4.94 15.79 25.70
CA ALA A 128 -3.73 16.08 26.49
C ALA A 128 -3.74 17.46 27.15
N LEU A 129 -4.54 18.41 26.64
CA LEU A 129 -4.65 19.78 27.15
C LEU A 129 -5.87 20.00 28.05
N ALA A 130 -6.77 19.00 28.15
CA ALA A 130 -7.95 19.02 29.02
C ALA A 130 -7.62 18.47 30.41
#